data_AF-A0A956X4T4-F1
#
_entry.id   AF-A0A956X4T4-F1
#
_cell.length_a   1.000
_cell.length_b   1.000
_cell.length_c   1.000
_cell.angle_alpha   90.00
_cell.angle_beta   90.00
_cell.angle_gamma   90.00
#
_symmetry.space_group_name_H-M   'P 1'
#
loop_
_entity.id
_entity.type
_entity.pdbx_description
1 polymer ?
#
loop_
_entity_poly.entity_id
_entity_poly.type
_entity_poly.pdbx_seq_one_letter_code
_entity_poly.pdbx_strand_id
1 'polypeptide(L)'
;MSKPKQKMYPRFRVMARIEHIILLVSFTVLAVTGLPQKFAASPISQSLIDLMGGITTIRIVHRYAAFLLVVGSFYHLFTSGYRWYVKGERMRILPDLDDARHLGDTLRYNLGLITHHPRMPKFNFGEKLEYWAVIWGTAIMVITGFMLWNPIAVTSVLPGQFIPAAKTAHGAEAILAVLSILIWHFYNVL
;
A
#
# COMPACT_ATOMS: atom_id res chain seq x y z
N MET A 1 -18.18 -34.58 -26.57
CA MET A 1 -17.25 -34.71 -25.43
C MET A 1 -17.30 -33.42 -24.60
N SER A 2 -17.85 -33.47 -23.39
CA SER A 2 -17.83 -32.34 -22.45
C SER A 2 -16.40 -32.10 -21.96
N LYS A 3 -15.88 -30.87 -22.11
CA LYS A 3 -14.56 -30.49 -21.56
C LYS A 3 -14.51 -30.85 -20.07
N PRO A 4 -13.44 -31.50 -19.58
CA PRO A 4 -13.30 -31.81 -18.16
C PRO A 4 -13.38 -30.50 -17.36
N LYS A 5 -14.24 -30.45 -16.34
CA LYS A 5 -14.32 -29.31 -15.42
C LYS A 5 -12.94 -29.12 -14.78
N GLN A 6 -12.27 -28.01 -15.06
CA GLN A 6 -11.01 -27.66 -14.42
C GLN A 6 -11.23 -27.55 -12.90
N LYS A 7 -10.42 -28.28 -12.13
CA LYS A 7 -10.40 -28.15 -10.67
C LYS A 7 -9.77 -26.79 -10.33
N MET A 8 -10.58 -25.88 -9.75
CA MET A 8 -10.10 -24.60 -9.25
C MET A 8 -9.67 -24.75 -7.78
N TYR A 9 -8.55 -24.12 -7.41
CA TYR A 9 -8.08 -24.04 -6.04
C TYR A 9 -8.01 -22.58 -5.58
N PRO A 10 -8.44 -22.24 -4.36
CA PRO A 10 -8.38 -20.87 -3.87
C PRO A 10 -6.93 -20.40 -3.70
N ARG A 11 -6.51 -19.38 -4.47
CA ARG A 11 -5.18 -18.75 -4.31
C ARG A 11 -5.05 -18.02 -2.98
N PHE A 12 -6.13 -17.36 -2.55
CA PHE A 12 -6.22 -16.54 -1.34
C PHE A 12 -7.36 -16.96 -0.41
N ARG A 13 -7.12 -16.85 0.90
CA ARG A 13 -8.14 -17.07 1.94
C ARG A 13 -9.22 -15.99 1.87
N VAL A 14 -10.43 -16.30 2.34
CA VAL A 14 -11.54 -15.32 2.39
C VAL A 14 -11.13 -14.08 3.20
N MET A 15 -10.57 -14.27 4.40
CA MET A 15 -10.15 -13.15 5.25
C MET A 15 -9.07 -12.28 4.61
N ALA A 16 -8.12 -12.86 3.88
CA ALA A 16 -7.11 -12.09 3.15
C ALA A 16 -7.73 -11.20 2.05
N ARG A 17 -8.80 -11.67 1.40
CA ARG A 17 -9.55 -10.88 0.41
C ARG A 17 -10.33 -9.75 1.07
N ILE A 18 -10.93 -10.00 2.24
CA ILE A 18 -11.64 -8.97 3.01
C ILE A 18 -10.65 -7.89 3.50
N GLU A 19 -9.52 -8.28 4.08
CA GLU A 19 -8.45 -7.36 4.49
C GLU A 19 -7.99 -6.49 3.30
N HIS A 20 -7.79 -7.11 2.13
CA HIS A 20 -7.42 -6.40 0.91
C HIS A 20 -8.50 -5.40 0.44
N ILE A 21 -9.78 -5.76 0.50
CA ILE A 21 -10.88 -4.83 0.14
C ILE A 21 -10.91 -3.64 1.11
N ILE A 22 -10.73 -3.88 2.41
CA ILE A 22 -10.66 -2.80 3.40
C ILE A 22 -9.46 -1.89 3.12
N LEU A 23 -8.29 -2.46 2.83
CA LEU A 23 -7.10 -1.72 2.43
C LEU A 23 -7.35 -0.88 1.17
N LEU A 24 -7.91 -1.49 0.12
CA LEU A 24 -8.25 -0.80 -1.13
C LEU A 24 -9.18 0.38 -0.89
N VAL A 25 -10.31 0.17 -0.21
CA VAL A 25 -11.30 1.22 0.02
C VAL A 25 -10.73 2.35 0.88
N SER A 26 -10.07 2.01 1.99
CA SER A 26 -9.47 3.02 2.87
C SER A 26 -8.35 3.81 2.18
N PHE A 27 -7.47 3.14 1.44
CA PHE A 27 -6.43 3.78 0.64
C PHE A 27 -7.01 4.71 -0.42
N THR A 28 -8.05 4.29 -1.15
CA THR A 28 -8.71 5.13 -2.15
C THR A 28 -9.30 6.39 -1.53
N VAL A 29 -9.99 6.26 -0.38
CA VAL A 29 -10.53 7.43 0.33
C VAL A 29 -9.40 8.35 0.80
N LEU A 30 -8.31 7.80 1.34
CA LEU A 30 -7.13 8.57 1.75
C LEU A 30 -6.49 9.32 0.58
N ALA A 31 -6.37 8.69 -0.59
CA ALA A 31 -5.82 9.31 -1.79
C ALA A 31 -6.71 10.45 -2.30
N VAL A 32 -8.03 10.20 -2.43
CA VAL A 32 -9.01 11.19 -2.93
C VAL A 32 -9.15 12.38 -1.99
N THR A 33 -9.03 12.16 -0.68
CA THR A 33 -9.10 13.25 0.32
C THR A 33 -7.75 13.92 0.55
N GLY A 34 -6.63 13.21 0.42
CA GLY A 34 -5.29 13.68 0.75
C GLY A 34 -4.62 14.47 -0.38
N LEU A 35 -4.74 14.03 -1.63
CA LEU A 35 -4.10 14.71 -2.76
C LEU A 35 -4.61 16.15 -2.97
N PRO A 36 -5.94 16.43 -2.92
CA PRO A 36 -6.42 17.81 -2.99
C PRO A 36 -5.88 18.70 -1.85
N GLN A 37 -5.73 18.15 -0.64
CA GLN A 37 -5.14 18.89 0.47
C GLN A 37 -3.65 19.19 0.26
N LYS A 38 -2.90 18.28 -0.35
CA LYS A 38 -1.49 18.50 -0.71
C LYS A 38 -1.35 19.60 -1.77
N PHE A 39 -2.22 19.59 -2.78
CA PHE A 39 -2.22 20.54 -3.88
C PHE A 39 -3.26 21.65 -3.72
N ALA A 40 -3.44 22.17 -2.50
CA ALA A 40 -4.52 23.12 -2.17
C ALA A 40 -4.53 24.43 -3.00
N ALA A 41 -3.42 24.81 -3.62
CA ALA A 41 -3.34 25.97 -4.51
C ALA A 41 -3.89 25.70 -5.93
N SER A 42 -4.08 24.44 -6.32
CA SER A 42 -4.61 24.07 -7.63
C SER A 42 -6.12 24.31 -7.70
N PRO A 43 -6.65 24.98 -8.75
CA PRO A 43 -8.08 25.18 -8.92
C PRO A 43 -8.89 23.88 -8.89
N ILE A 44 -8.35 22.81 -9.49
CA ILE A 44 -9.00 21.49 -9.49
C ILE A 44 -9.10 20.96 -8.06
N SER A 45 -8.07 21.15 -7.23
CA SER A 45 -8.10 20.71 -5.84
C SER A 45 -9.11 21.50 -5.01
N GLN A 46 -9.26 22.81 -5.26
CA GLN A 46 -10.27 23.62 -4.61
C GLN A 46 -11.69 23.16 -4.99
N SER A 47 -11.96 22.97 -6.29
CA SER A 47 -13.26 22.44 -6.75
C SER A 47 -13.60 21.06 -6.17
N LEU A 48 -12.61 20.16 -6.12
CA LEU A 48 -12.78 18.86 -5.48
C LEU A 48 -13.04 19.00 -3.97
N ILE A 49 -12.35 19.93 -3.32
CA ILE A 49 -12.54 20.19 -1.89
C ILE A 49 -13.97 20.65 -1.61
N ASP A 50 -14.46 21.60 -2.41
CA ASP A 50 -15.79 22.17 -2.25
C ASP A 50 -16.89 21.15 -2.57
N LEU A 51 -16.72 20.34 -3.62
CA LEU A 51 -17.64 19.26 -4.00
C LEU A 51 -17.83 18.22 -2.88
N MET A 52 -16.76 17.92 -2.13
CA MET A 52 -16.78 16.96 -1.02
C MET A 52 -17.23 17.60 0.32
N GLY A 53 -17.81 18.81 0.29
CA GLY A 53 -18.34 19.48 1.49
C GLY A 53 -17.30 20.28 2.27
N GLY A 54 -16.21 20.71 1.60
CA GLY A 54 -15.22 21.63 2.13
C GLY A 54 -14.08 20.99 2.94
N ILE A 55 -13.10 21.81 3.30
CA ILE A 55 -11.84 21.36 3.92
C ILE A 55 -12.03 20.65 5.26
N THR A 56 -13.02 21.07 6.06
CA THR A 56 -13.31 20.47 7.37
C THR A 56 -13.78 19.03 7.20
N THR A 57 -14.73 18.81 6.29
CA THR A 57 -15.30 17.49 5.99
C THR A 57 -14.24 16.53 5.50
N ILE A 58 -13.43 16.95 4.52
CA ILE A 58 -12.36 16.12 3.93
C ILE A 58 -11.33 15.72 4.99
N ARG A 59 -10.91 16.65 5.86
CA ARG A 59 -9.98 16.34 6.95
C ARG A 59 -10.54 15.31 7.92
N ILE A 60 -11.84 15.38 8.22
CA ILE A 60 -12.51 14.41 9.10
C ILE A 60 -12.56 13.04 8.42
N VAL A 61 -13.02 12.97 7.17
CA VAL A 61 -13.10 11.73 6.39
C VAL A 61 -11.72 11.09 6.24
N HIS A 62 -10.69 11.90 5.94
CA HIS A 62 -9.31 11.43 5.82
C HIS A 62 -8.83 10.76 7.12
N ARG A 63 -9.11 11.35 8.29
CA ARG A 63 -8.73 10.76 9.59
C ARG A 63 -9.48 9.47 9.89
N TYR A 64 -10.76 9.37 9.58
CA TYR A 64 -11.50 8.11 9.76
C TYR A 64 -11.00 7.01 8.83
N ALA A 65 -10.70 7.33 7.56
CA ALA A 65 -10.10 6.39 6.63
C ALA A 65 -8.69 5.97 7.09
N ALA A 66 -7.90 6.90 7.64
CA ALA A 66 -6.59 6.62 8.22
C ALA A 66 -6.71 5.66 9.40
N PHE A 67 -7.66 5.89 10.31
CA PHE A 67 -7.91 4.99 11.43
C PHE A 67 -8.27 3.58 10.96
N LEU A 68 -9.15 3.46 9.96
CA LEU A 68 -9.52 2.16 9.40
C LEU A 68 -8.32 1.44 8.77
N LEU A 69 -7.50 2.15 7.99
CA LEU A 69 -6.28 1.59 7.40
C LEU A 69 -5.31 1.12 8.48
N VAL A 70 -5.05 1.95 9.50
CA VAL A 70 -4.14 1.65 10.63
C VAL A 70 -4.59 0.39 11.37
N VAL A 71 -5.86 0.31 11.76
CA VAL A 71 -6.41 -0.86 12.45
C VAL A 71 -6.31 -2.11 11.55
N GLY A 72 -6.65 -1.98 10.27
CA GLY A 72 -6.51 -3.05 9.28
C GLY A 72 -5.07 -3.55 9.15
N SER A 73 -4.09 -2.64 9.10
CA SER A 73 -2.67 -2.97 9.05
C SER A 73 -2.19 -3.69 10.31
N PHE A 74 -2.59 -3.24 11.50
CA PHE A 74 -2.26 -3.94 12.75
C PHE A 74 -2.88 -5.33 12.81
N TYR A 75 -4.15 -5.47 12.40
CA TYR A 75 -4.80 -6.77 12.30
C TYR A 75 -4.08 -7.70 11.30
N HIS A 76 -3.67 -7.17 10.14
CA HIS A 76 -2.91 -7.92 9.15
C HIS A 76 -1.57 -8.43 9.70
N LEU A 77 -0.81 -7.55 10.37
CA LEU A 77 0.47 -7.91 10.99
C LEU A 77 0.29 -8.94 12.11
N PHE A 78 -0.71 -8.74 12.98
CA PHE A 78 -1.02 -9.66 14.07
C PHE A 78 -1.39 -11.05 13.54
N THR A 79 -2.32 -11.13 12.58
CA THR A 79 -2.74 -12.43 12.04
C THR A 79 -1.63 -13.11 11.24
N SER A 80 -0.79 -12.35 10.55
CA SER A 80 0.38 -12.89 9.85
C SER A 80 1.44 -13.42 10.82
N GLY A 81 1.73 -12.68 11.90
CA GLY A 81 2.60 -13.12 12.98
C GLY A 81 2.06 -14.37 13.70
N TYR A 82 0.77 -14.41 14.01
CA TYR A 82 0.11 -15.57 14.61
C TYR A 82 0.20 -16.81 13.71
N ARG A 83 -0.05 -16.66 12.40
CA ARG A 83 0.07 -17.76 11.43
C ARG A 83 1.50 -18.28 11.34
N TRP A 84 2.47 -17.39 11.33
CA TRP A 84 3.88 -17.76 11.30
C TRP A 84 4.31 -18.47 12.59
N TYR A 85 4.05 -17.86 13.74
CA TYR A 85 4.55 -18.32 15.03
C TYR A 85 3.76 -19.50 15.61
N VAL A 86 2.42 -19.43 15.60
CA VAL A 86 1.55 -20.43 16.25
C VAL A 86 1.15 -21.55 15.29
N LYS A 87 0.83 -21.23 14.03
CA LYS A 87 0.42 -22.23 13.03
C LYS A 87 1.58 -22.81 12.23
N GLY A 88 2.80 -22.31 12.41
CA GLY A 88 3.97 -22.75 11.66
C GLY A 88 3.88 -22.50 10.15
N GLU A 89 3.05 -21.55 9.71
CA GLU A 89 2.93 -21.22 8.29
C GLU A 89 4.19 -20.51 7.80
N ARG A 90 4.82 -21.04 6.74
CA ARG A 90 6.00 -20.41 6.13
C ARG A 90 5.64 -19.03 5.56
N MET A 91 6.40 -18.01 5.94
CA MET A 91 6.32 -16.65 5.40
C MET A 91 6.90 -16.60 3.97
N ARG A 92 6.07 -16.88 2.97
CA ARG A 92 6.49 -16.91 1.55
C ARG A 92 6.71 -15.53 0.93
N ILE A 93 6.36 -14.47 1.65
CA ILE A 93 6.47 -13.07 1.21
C ILE A 93 7.80 -12.42 1.63
N LEU A 94 8.63 -13.15 2.40
CA LEU A 94 9.97 -12.68 2.72
C LEU A 94 10.84 -12.68 1.45
N PRO A 95 11.63 -11.61 1.20
CA PRO A 95 12.59 -11.61 0.11
C PRO A 95 13.67 -12.66 0.37
N ASP A 96 14.15 -13.29 -0.69
CA ASP A 96 15.24 -14.26 -0.68
C ASP A 96 16.25 -13.95 -1.80
N LEU A 97 17.39 -14.64 -1.79
CA LEU A 97 18.44 -14.42 -2.80
C LEU A 97 17.99 -14.84 -4.21
N ASP A 98 16.99 -15.72 -4.32
CA ASP A 98 16.46 -16.14 -5.61
C ASP A 98 15.64 -15.02 -6.28
N ASP A 99 15.09 -14.07 -5.52
CA ASP A 99 14.39 -12.91 -6.08
C ASP A 99 15.25 -12.05 -7.01
N ALA A 100 16.55 -11.88 -6.67
CA ALA A 100 17.49 -11.15 -7.52
C ALA A 100 17.76 -11.89 -8.83
N ARG A 101 17.84 -13.23 -8.77
CA ARG A 101 17.97 -14.07 -9.96
C ARG A 101 16.71 -13.99 -10.82
N HIS A 102 15.52 -14.06 -10.22
CA HIS A 102 14.25 -13.95 -10.92
C HIS A 102 14.11 -12.59 -11.61
N LEU A 103 14.52 -11.50 -10.98
CA LEU A 103 14.59 -10.18 -11.59
C LEU A 103 15.50 -10.19 -12.83
N GLY A 104 16.71 -10.74 -12.69
CA GLY A 104 17.67 -10.86 -13.81
C GLY A 104 17.12 -11.67 -14.97
N ASP A 105 16.51 -12.82 -14.70
CA ASP A 105 15.90 -13.67 -15.74
C ASP A 105 14.68 -12.99 -16.39
N THR A 106 13.87 -12.24 -15.65
CA THR A 106 12.79 -11.41 -16.21
C THR A 106 13.33 -10.32 -17.13
N LEU A 107 14.41 -9.63 -16.75
CA LEU A 107 15.04 -8.63 -17.61
C LEU A 107 15.58 -9.24 -18.89
N ARG A 108 16.27 -10.39 -18.78
CA ARG A 108 16.78 -11.13 -19.95
C ARG A 108 15.65 -11.58 -20.87
N TYR A 109 14.53 -12.03 -20.32
CA TYR A 109 13.35 -12.40 -21.09
C TYR A 109 12.76 -11.19 -21.82
N ASN A 110 12.58 -10.06 -21.12
CA ASN A 110 12.03 -8.83 -21.70
C ASN A 110 12.94 -8.22 -22.79
N LEU A 111 14.26 -8.44 -22.70
CA LEU A 111 15.24 -8.06 -23.72
C LEU A 111 15.38 -9.07 -24.87
N GLY A 112 14.63 -10.18 -24.84
CA GLY A 112 14.68 -11.23 -25.86
C GLY A 112 15.92 -12.13 -25.80
N LEU A 113 16.70 -12.07 -24.71
CA LEU A 113 17.91 -12.88 -24.51
C LEU A 113 17.62 -14.33 -24.10
N ILE A 114 16.44 -14.58 -23.55
CA ILE A 114 15.92 -15.93 -23.28
C ILE A 114 14.48 -16.02 -23.81
N THR A 115 14.10 -17.20 -24.29
CA THR A 115 12.82 -17.42 -24.98
C THR A 115 11.70 -17.90 -24.08
N HIS A 116 12.01 -18.33 -22.86
CA HIS A 116 11.01 -18.84 -21.91
C HIS A 116 10.87 -17.90 -20.72
N HIS A 117 9.61 -17.65 -20.33
CA HIS A 117 9.33 -16.85 -19.14
C HIS A 117 9.85 -17.56 -17.88
N PRO A 118 10.51 -16.83 -16.95
CA PRO A 118 11.00 -17.42 -15.71
C PRO A 118 9.86 -18.04 -14.89
N ARG A 119 10.10 -19.24 -14.36
CA ARG A 119 9.18 -19.92 -13.45
C ARG A 119 9.41 -19.39 -12.04
N MET A 120 8.36 -18.88 -11.40
CA MET A 120 8.44 -18.24 -10.10
C MET A 120 7.52 -18.94 -9.09
N PRO A 121 7.80 -18.80 -7.78
CA PRO A 121 6.94 -19.34 -6.73
C PRO A 121 5.58 -18.63 -6.67
N LYS A 122 4.73 -19.01 -5.71
CA LYS A 122 3.38 -18.45 -5.51
C LYS A 122 3.35 -16.91 -5.50
N PHE A 123 4.38 -16.31 -4.90
CA PHE A 123 4.62 -14.87 -4.90
C PHE A 123 5.92 -14.60 -5.66
N ASN A 124 5.84 -13.87 -6.77
CA ASN A 124 7.01 -13.50 -7.54
C ASN A 124 7.81 -12.36 -6.86
N PHE A 125 8.99 -12.04 -7.40
CA PHE A 125 9.85 -11.00 -6.81
C PHE A 125 9.16 -9.63 -6.77
N GLY A 126 8.36 -9.28 -7.79
CA GLY A 126 7.61 -8.03 -7.88
C GLY A 126 6.50 -7.93 -6.82
N GLU A 127 5.71 -9.00 -6.67
CA GLU A 127 4.66 -9.11 -5.64
C GLU A 127 5.25 -9.00 -4.22
N LYS A 128 6.45 -9.57 -3.98
CA LYS A 128 7.18 -9.40 -2.72
C LYS A 128 7.62 -7.94 -2.52
N LEU A 129 8.23 -7.32 -3.53
CA LEU A 129 8.65 -5.91 -3.45
C LEU A 129 7.48 -4.97 -3.19
N GLU A 130 6.35 -5.15 -3.87
CA GLU A 130 5.13 -4.39 -3.65
C GLU A 130 4.62 -4.53 -2.22
N TYR A 131 4.57 -5.77 -1.69
CA TYR A 131 4.12 -6.01 -0.33
C TYR A 131 4.98 -5.25 0.70
N TRP A 132 6.30 -5.27 0.54
CA TRP A 132 7.21 -4.53 1.42
C TRP A 132 7.15 -3.02 1.24
N ALA A 133 6.97 -2.55 0.00
CA ALA A 133 6.74 -1.14 -0.28
C ALA A 133 5.48 -0.63 0.42
N VAL A 134 4.38 -1.40 0.41
CA VAL A 134 3.14 -1.05 1.12
C VAL A 134 3.36 -1.02 2.64
N ILE A 135 4.09 -1.98 3.21
CA ILE A 135 4.40 -1.98 4.65
C ILE A 135 5.19 -0.73 5.04
N TRP A 136 6.27 -0.45 4.30
CA TRP A 136 7.14 0.70 4.55
C TRP A 136 6.40 2.03 4.37
N GLY A 137 5.70 2.19 3.24
CA GLY A 137 4.90 3.37 2.95
C GLY A 137 3.82 3.60 3.99
N THR A 138 3.12 2.53 4.44
CA THR A 138 2.16 2.64 5.54
C THR A 138 2.84 3.12 6.82
N ALA A 139 4.00 2.59 7.20
CA ALA A 139 4.71 3.05 8.39
C ALA A 139 5.05 4.56 8.32
N ILE A 140 5.58 5.04 7.20
CA ILE A 140 5.85 6.47 6.98
C ILE A 140 4.55 7.28 7.09
N MET A 141 3.50 6.86 6.40
CA MET A 141 2.21 7.57 6.37
C MET A 141 1.58 7.67 7.76
N VAL A 142 1.66 6.60 8.55
CA VAL A 142 1.13 6.57 9.92
C VAL A 142 1.94 7.49 10.83
N ILE A 143 3.27 7.36 10.85
CA ILE A 143 4.14 8.18 11.71
C ILE A 143 3.95 9.66 11.38
N THR A 144 4.12 10.02 10.10
CA THR A 144 4.01 11.42 9.66
C THR A 144 2.58 11.95 9.78
N GLY A 145 1.56 11.11 9.54
CA GLY A 145 0.16 11.49 9.71
C GLY A 145 -0.18 11.82 11.16
N PHE A 146 0.28 11.03 12.13
CA PHE A 146 0.13 11.33 13.55
C PHE A 146 0.88 12.61 13.95
N MET A 147 2.08 12.84 13.39
CA MET A 147 2.81 14.07 13.64
C MET A 147 2.04 15.31 13.16
N LEU A 148 1.39 15.21 12.00
CA LEU A 148 0.58 16.29 11.42
C LEU A 148 -0.79 16.45 12.10
N TRP A 149 -1.31 15.39 12.71
CA TRP A 149 -2.57 15.44 13.45
C TRP A 149 -2.39 16.21 14.77
N ASN A 150 -1.30 15.98 15.50
CA ASN A 150 -1.05 16.69 16.76
C ASN A 150 0.36 17.32 16.81
N PRO A 151 0.59 18.41 16.06
CA PRO A 151 1.91 19.03 15.98
C PRO A 151 2.39 19.58 17.33
N ILE A 152 1.48 20.04 18.20
CA ILE A 152 1.83 20.56 19.53
C ILE A 152 2.46 19.46 20.39
N ALA A 153 1.82 18.28 20.45
CA ALA A 153 2.35 17.14 21.18
C ALA A 153 3.72 16.71 20.63
N VAL A 154 3.90 16.71 19.31
CA VAL A 154 5.18 16.37 18.69
C VAL A 154 6.26 17.37 19.05
N THR A 155 5.97 18.68 18.99
CA THR A 155 6.93 19.73 19.32
C THR A 155 7.28 19.83 20.79
N SER A 156 6.51 19.16 21.66
CA SER A 156 6.85 19.05 23.09
C SER A 156 8.03 18.10 23.35
N VAL A 157 8.31 17.19 22.41
CA VAL A 157 9.38 16.18 22.52
C VAL A 157 10.42 16.25 21.39
N LEU A 158 10.05 16.76 20.22
CA LEU A 158 10.93 16.90 19.06
C LEU A 158 11.06 18.38 18.63
N PRO A 159 12.19 18.77 18.01
CA PRO A 159 12.35 20.10 17.43
C PRO A 159 11.28 20.44 16.38
N GLY A 160 10.90 21.72 16.29
CA GLY A 160 9.84 22.20 15.38
C GLY A 160 10.04 21.85 13.90
N GLN A 161 11.28 21.65 13.45
CA GLN A 161 11.61 21.26 12.07
C GLN A 161 11.01 19.90 11.65
N PHE A 162 10.66 19.04 12.61
CA PHE A 162 10.06 17.75 12.31
C PHE A 162 8.65 17.85 11.73
N ILE A 163 7.91 18.94 11.99
CA ILE A 163 6.57 19.16 11.41
C ILE A 163 6.62 19.41 9.90
N PRO A 164 7.39 20.38 9.37
CA PRO A 164 7.52 20.55 7.92
C PRO A 164 8.20 19.35 7.27
N ALA A 165 9.15 18.68 7.94
CA ALA A 165 9.73 17.43 7.43
C ALA A 165 8.67 16.33 7.26
N ALA A 166 7.81 16.13 8.27
CA ALA A 166 6.69 15.20 8.20
C ALA A 166 5.70 15.58 7.10
N LYS A 167 5.38 16.87 6.94
CA LYS A 167 4.49 17.35 5.86
C LYS A 167 5.04 17.01 4.47
N THR A 168 6.34 17.22 4.26
CA THR A 168 7.01 16.89 3.00
C THR A 168 7.02 15.38 2.77
N ALA A 169 7.46 14.60 3.77
CA ALA A 169 7.53 13.14 3.68
C ALA A 169 6.16 12.52 3.44
N HIS A 170 5.13 12.88 4.23
CA HIS A 170 3.77 12.39 4.08
C HIS A 170 3.21 12.69 2.69
N GLY A 171 3.42 13.92 2.20
CA GLY A 171 2.93 14.30 0.88
C GLY A 171 3.69 13.65 -0.27
N ALA A 172 5.00 13.39 -0.12
CA ALA A 172 5.80 12.72 -1.14
C ALA A 172 5.44 11.22 -1.20
N GLU A 173 5.35 10.57 -0.05
CA GLU A 173 4.95 9.17 0.07
C GLU A 173 3.53 8.95 -0.46
N ALA A 174 2.59 9.87 -0.20
CA ALA A 174 1.25 9.79 -0.78
C ALA A 174 1.25 9.77 -2.31
N ILE A 175 2.09 10.58 -2.96
CA ILE A 175 2.24 10.54 -4.43
C ILE A 175 2.85 9.21 -4.85
N LEU A 176 3.95 8.80 -4.20
CA LEU A 176 4.65 7.56 -4.53
C LEU A 176 3.70 6.36 -4.43
N ALA A 177 2.94 6.26 -3.34
CA ALA A 177 1.98 5.20 -3.11
C ALA A 177 0.86 5.21 -4.16
N VAL A 178 0.26 6.37 -4.47
CA VAL A 178 -0.79 6.45 -5.50
C VAL A 178 -0.27 6.04 -6.87
N LEU A 179 0.91 6.55 -7.28
CA LEU A 179 1.50 6.21 -8.57
C LEU A 179 1.92 4.73 -8.63
N SER A 180 2.51 4.20 -7.56
CA SER A 180 2.88 2.78 -7.47
C SER A 180 1.64 1.89 -7.62
N ILE A 181 0.55 2.22 -6.94
CA ILE A 181 -0.69 1.46 -7.07
C ILE A 181 -1.25 1.56 -8.49
N LEU A 182 -1.41 2.78 -9.04
CA LEU A 182 -2.03 2.98 -10.36
C LEU A 182 -1.23 2.43 -11.53
N ILE A 183 0.09 2.65 -11.55
CA ILE A 183 0.93 2.33 -12.70
C ILE A 183 1.43 0.89 -12.61
N TRP A 184 1.85 0.46 -11.43
CA TRP A 184 2.53 -0.82 -11.25
C TRP A 184 1.59 -1.90 -10.74
N HIS A 185 0.92 -1.69 -9.60
CA HIS A 185 0.08 -2.73 -9.00
C HIS A 185 -1.11 -3.10 -9.90
N PHE A 186 -1.89 -2.11 -10.34
CA PHE A 186 -3.05 -2.36 -11.22
C PHE A 186 -2.64 -3.02 -12.54
N TYR A 187 -1.52 -2.60 -13.15
CA TYR A 187 -1.03 -3.21 -14.40
C TYR A 187 -0.70 -4.69 -14.25
N ASN A 188 -0.14 -5.10 -13.10
CA ASN A 188 0.26 -6.49 -12.88
C ASN A 188 -0.90 -7.40 -12.41
N VAL A 189 -2.05 -6.84 -12.05
CA VAL A 189 -3.17 -7.57 -11.43
C VAL A 189 -4.42 -7.63 -12.33
N LEU A 190 -4.58 -6.69 -13.27
CA LEU A 190 -5.66 -6.68 -14.28
C LEU A 190 -5.41 -7.68 -15.42
#